data_AF-A0A087SJC3-F1
#
_entry.id   AF-A0A087SJC3-F1
#
_cell.length_a   1.000
_cell.length_b   1.000
_cell.length_c   1.000
_cell.angle_alpha   90.00
_cell.angle_beta   90.00
_cell.angle_gamma   90.00
#
_symmetry.space_group_name_H-M   'P 1'
#
loop_
_entity.id
_entity.type
_entity.pdbx_description
1 polymer ?
#
loop_
_entity_poly.entity_id
_entity_poly.type
_entity_poly.pdbx_seq_one_letter_code
_entity_poly.pdbx_strand_id
1 'polypeptide(L)'
;MLGLGLPANSLLKECSSYDTVGNGYFSLTIHAIPARWRRLAVITSAFHMPRARAIFDTTYGLATRSLLGGPFALSYHEASDEGLFDPEVLATRVAKEQAAVATWQRDTSAFARLADLHAWLHATHLCYAVYRQHEVAAKDDPKLAATY
;
A
#
# COMPACT_ATOMS: atom_id res chain seq x y z
N MET A 1 18.43 -1.27 10.54
CA MET A 1 19.03 -0.46 9.46
C MET A 1 20.18 0.40 9.96
N LEU A 2 19.98 1.31 10.92
CA LEU A 2 21.11 2.05 11.52
C LEU A 2 22.13 1.12 12.20
N GLY A 3 21.65 0.12 12.96
CA GLY A 3 22.51 -0.93 13.53
C GLY A 3 23.16 -1.88 12.50
N LEU A 4 22.82 -1.74 11.21
CA LEU A 4 23.46 -2.46 10.10
C LEU A 4 24.44 -1.56 9.33
N GLY A 5 24.75 -0.36 9.84
CA GLY A 5 25.70 0.58 9.24
C GLY A 5 25.14 1.46 8.12
N LEU A 6 23.82 1.46 7.88
CA LEU A 6 23.22 2.37 6.90
C LEU A 6 23.20 3.81 7.44
N PRO A 7 23.62 4.80 6.64
CA PRO A 7 23.67 6.17 7.10
C PRO A 7 22.24 6.73 7.27
N ALA A 8 22.01 7.46 8.36
CA ALA A 8 20.66 7.95 8.68
C ALA A 8 20.07 8.86 7.59
N ASN A 9 20.92 9.61 6.88
CA ASN A 9 20.51 10.49 5.79
C ASN A 9 20.07 9.75 4.52
N SER A 10 20.26 8.43 4.42
CA SER A 10 19.69 7.61 3.35
C SER A 10 18.34 6.98 3.72
N LEU A 11 17.82 7.26 4.92
CA LEU A 11 16.55 6.74 5.40
C LEU A 11 15.51 7.86 5.42
N LEU A 12 14.46 7.72 4.62
CA LEU A 12 13.31 8.61 4.64
C LEU A 12 12.14 7.87 5.29
N LYS A 13 11.50 8.51 6.27
CA LYS A 13 10.31 7.98 6.94
C LYS A 13 9.06 8.58 6.30
N GLU A 14 8.12 7.72 5.93
CA GLU A 14 6.75 8.09 5.57
C GLU A 14 5.87 7.95 6.83
N CYS A 15 5.00 8.93 7.12
CA CYS A 15 4.28 9.05 8.40
C CYS A 15 2.76 9.28 8.24
N SER A 16 2.25 9.24 7.01
CA SER A 16 0.86 9.56 6.67
C SER A 16 0.03 8.32 6.37
N SER A 17 0.68 7.19 6.04
CA SER A 17 -0.03 5.96 5.76
C SER A 17 -0.58 5.29 7.02
N TYR A 18 -1.78 4.70 6.89
CA TYR A 18 -2.44 3.88 7.91
C TYR A 18 -2.64 2.44 7.43
N ASP A 19 -2.49 2.20 6.13
CA ASP A 19 -2.67 0.90 5.49
C ASP A 19 -1.85 0.78 4.19
N THR A 20 -1.95 -0.37 3.52
CA THR A 20 -1.20 -0.65 2.29
C THR A 20 -1.60 0.27 1.13
N VAL A 21 -2.87 0.70 1.05
CA VAL A 21 -3.29 1.66 0.02
C VAL A 21 -2.60 3.01 0.24
N GLY A 22 -2.59 3.47 1.50
CA GLY A 22 -1.81 4.63 1.93
C GLY A 22 -0.33 4.51 1.60
N ASN A 23 0.29 3.34 1.85
CA ASN A 23 1.70 3.11 1.51
C ASN A 23 1.98 3.36 0.02
N GLY A 24 1.12 2.83 -0.87
CA GLY A 24 1.23 3.06 -2.31
C GLY A 24 1.10 4.53 -2.69
N TYR A 25 0.06 5.20 -2.17
CA TYR A 25 -0.24 6.60 -2.50
C TYR A 25 0.81 7.58 -1.94
N PHE A 26 1.13 7.50 -0.65
CA PHE A 26 2.02 8.46 -0.01
C PHE A 26 3.49 8.24 -0.36
N SER A 27 3.94 6.99 -0.56
CA SER A 27 5.30 6.77 -1.09
C SER A 27 5.49 7.42 -2.46
N LEU A 28 4.44 7.39 -3.31
CA LEU A 28 4.45 8.06 -4.60
C LEU A 28 4.45 9.58 -4.46
N THR A 29 3.50 10.15 -3.71
CA THR A 29 3.27 11.61 -3.70
C THR A 29 4.24 12.39 -2.83
N ILE A 30 4.73 11.78 -1.74
CA ILE A 30 5.67 12.43 -0.81
C ILE A 30 7.11 12.21 -1.25
N HIS A 31 7.43 11.07 -1.85
CA HIS A 31 8.81 10.72 -2.20
C HIS A 31 9.06 10.57 -3.71
N ALA A 32 8.42 9.60 -4.37
CA ALA A 32 8.82 9.23 -5.72
C ALA A 32 8.61 10.35 -6.76
N ILE A 33 7.50 11.08 -6.69
CA ILE A 33 7.24 12.23 -7.56
C ILE A 33 8.20 13.38 -7.24
N PRO A 34 8.29 13.90 -6.00
CA PRO A 34 9.18 15.02 -5.68
C PRO A 34 10.66 14.74 -5.96
N ALA A 35 11.14 13.54 -5.61
CA ALA A 35 12.52 13.14 -5.82
C ALA A 35 12.82 12.64 -7.25
N ARG A 36 11.80 12.64 -8.14
CA ARG A 36 11.88 12.15 -9.52
C ARG A 36 12.40 10.71 -9.63
N TRP A 37 12.09 9.88 -8.65
CA TRP A 37 12.43 8.46 -8.71
C TRP A 37 11.57 7.77 -9.76
N ARG A 38 12.21 6.90 -10.55
CA ARG A 38 11.55 6.13 -11.61
C ARG A 38 11.79 4.63 -11.50
N ARG A 39 12.73 4.22 -10.65
CA ARG A 39 13.04 2.83 -10.38
C ARG A 39 12.95 2.61 -8.89
N LEU A 40 12.01 1.79 -8.46
CA LEU A 40 11.74 1.56 -7.04
C LEU A 40 11.65 0.06 -6.78
N ALA A 41 12.19 -0.35 -5.63
CA ALA A 41 12.01 -1.70 -5.10
C ALA A 41 10.95 -1.66 -4.00
N VAL A 42 9.94 -2.50 -4.12
CA VAL A 42 8.92 -2.74 -3.08
C VAL A 42 9.29 -4.04 -2.38
N ILE A 43 9.48 -3.97 -1.07
CA ILE A 43 9.92 -5.08 -0.25
C ILE A 43 8.92 -5.28 0.87
N THR A 44 8.38 -6.50 1.00
CA THR A 44 7.47 -6.88 2.08
C THR A 44 7.46 -8.41 2.25
N SER A 45 6.71 -8.93 3.22
CA SER A 45 6.55 -10.37 3.45
C SER A 45 5.88 -11.07 2.27
N ALA A 46 6.18 -12.35 2.05
CA ALA A 46 5.67 -13.10 0.91
C ALA A 46 4.12 -13.17 0.94
N PHE A 47 3.50 -13.39 2.10
CA PHE A 47 2.03 -13.42 2.21
C PHE A 47 1.37 -12.09 1.84
N HIS A 48 2.03 -10.96 2.06
CA HIS A 48 1.48 -9.61 1.81
C HIS A 48 1.81 -9.08 0.41
N MET A 49 2.84 -9.64 -0.25
CA MET A 49 3.32 -9.17 -1.54
C MET A 49 2.25 -9.08 -2.63
N PRO A 50 1.31 -10.04 -2.78
CA PRO A 50 0.27 -9.94 -3.81
C PRO A 50 -0.57 -8.66 -3.69
N ARG A 51 -0.94 -8.26 -2.46
CA ARG A 51 -1.69 -7.01 -2.22
C ARG A 51 -0.83 -5.79 -2.45
N ALA A 52 0.40 -5.77 -1.93
CA ALA A 52 1.32 -4.67 -2.16
C ALA A 52 1.55 -4.44 -3.66
N ARG A 53 1.83 -5.50 -4.44
CA ARG A 53 2.00 -5.43 -5.89
C ARG A 53 0.77 -4.85 -6.59
N ALA A 54 -0.42 -5.39 -6.31
CA ALA A 54 -1.66 -4.90 -6.94
C ALA A 54 -1.89 -3.40 -6.69
N ILE A 55 -1.64 -2.94 -5.47
CA ILE A 55 -1.78 -1.53 -5.08
C ILE A 55 -0.72 -0.65 -5.75
N PHE A 56 0.55 -1.05 -5.69
CA PHE A 56 1.65 -0.26 -6.22
C PHE A 56 1.60 -0.18 -7.76
N ASP A 57 1.33 -1.28 -8.45
CA ASP A 57 1.16 -1.30 -9.91
C ASP A 57 0.02 -0.38 -10.35
N THR A 58 -1.12 -0.44 -9.65
CA THR A 58 -2.27 0.43 -9.93
C THR A 58 -1.92 1.90 -9.70
N THR A 59 -1.36 2.22 -8.53
CA THR A 59 -1.08 3.59 -8.09
C THR A 59 -0.02 4.27 -8.94
N TYR A 60 1.12 3.61 -9.16
CA TYR A 60 2.21 4.13 -9.99
C TYR A 60 1.85 4.09 -11.48
N GLY A 61 1.02 3.14 -11.91
CA GLY A 61 0.45 3.12 -13.26
C GLY A 61 -0.47 4.31 -13.54
N LEU A 62 -1.35 4.67 -12.60
CA LEU A 62 -2.19 5.88 -12.67
C LEU A 62 -1.35 7.15 -12.76
N ALA A 63 -0.26 7.22 -11.98
CA ALA A 63 0.67 8.34 -12.01
C ALA A 63 1.39 8.46 -13.36
N THR A 64 1.84 7.33 -13.93
CA THR A 64 2.45 7.28 -15.27
C THR A 64 1.54 7.90 -16.33
N ARG A 65 0.22 7.62 -16.27
CA ARG A 65 -0.76 8.19 -17.20
C ARG A 65 -1.05 9.67 -16.97
N SER A 66 -0.76 10.18 -15.77
CA SER A 66 -1.13 11.53 -15.35
C SER A 66 0.02 12.55 -15.41
N LEU A 67 1.28 12.08 -15.43
CA LEU A 67 2.46 12.94 -15.26
C LEU A 67 3.36 12.93 -16.49
N LEU A 68 3.95 14.09 -16.78
CA LEU A 68 5.04 14.20 -17.76
C LEU A 68 6.33 13.64 -17.12
N GLY A 69 6.90 12.58 -17.69
CA GLY A 69 8.16 12.01 -17.18
C GLY A 69 8.34 10.50 -17.28
N GLY A 70 7.52 9.82 -18.11
CA GLY A 70 7.69 8.40 -18.42
C GLY A 70 7.20 7.44 -17.32
N PRO A 71 7.23 6.12 -17.60
CA PRO A 71 6.75 5.10 -16.67
C PRO A 71 7.67 4.91 -15.47
N PHE A 72 7.07 4.43 -14.37
CA PHE A 72 7.81 3.89 -13.24
C PHE A 72 8.13 2.41 -13.47
N ALA A 73 9.33 1.99 -13.14
CA ALA A 73 9.74 0.60 -13.10
C ALA A 73 9.79 0.12 -11.65
N LEU A 74 8.91 -0.81 -11.32
CA LEU A 74 8.82 -1.40 -9.99
C LEU A 74 9.43 -2.81 -10.00
N SER A 75 10.32 -3.10 -9.05
CA SER A 75 10.75 -4.45 -8.73
C SER A 75 10.17 -4.86 -7.38
N TYR A 76 9.88 -6.14 -7.23
CA TYR A 76 9.22 -6.70 -6.05
C TYR A 76 10.11 -7.77 -5.44
N HIS A 77 10.39 -7.65 -4.14
CA HIS A 77 11.24 -8.60 -3.42
C HIS A 77 10.53 -9.06 -2.15
N GLU A 78 10.37 -10.37 -2.03
CA GLU A 78 9.65 -11.00 -0.94
C GLU A 78 10.62 -11.41 0.17
N ALA A 79 10.27 -11.07 1.41
CA ALA A 79 10.89 -11.65 2.58
C ALA A 79 10.12 -12.94 2.96
N SER A 80 10.86 -14.00 3.32
CA SER A 80 10.27 -15.28 3.72
C SER A 80 9.32 -15.12 4.91
N ASP A 81 8.21 -15.86 4.88
CA ASP A 81 7.26 -15.97 6.00
C ASP A 81 7.63 -17.10 6.97
N GLU A 82 8.73 -17.82 6.71
CA GLU A 82 9.15 -18.96 7.49
C GLU A 82 9.35 -18.59 8.97
N GLY A 83 8.68 -19.34 9.85
CA GLY A 83 8.74 -19.12 11.30
C GLY A 83 7.99 -17.87 11.80
N LEU A 84 7.31 -17.12 10.92
CA LEU A 84 6.59 -15.91 11.33
C LEU A 84 5.23 -16.23 11.97
N PHE A 85 4.54 -17.27 11.49
CA PHE A 85 3.23 -17.68 11.96
C PHE A 85 3.06 -19.20 11.96
N ASP A 86 2.09 -19.68 12.74
CA ASP A 86 1.55 -21.04 12.59
C ASP A 86 0.95 -21.22 11.17
N PRO A 87 1.07 -22.41 10.53
CA PRO A 87 0.55 -22.65 9.19
C PRO A 87 -0.93 -22.31 8.99
N GLU A 88 -1.81 -22.56 9.97
CA GLU A 88 -3.25 -22.26 9.85
C GLU A 88 -3.51 -20.74 9.89
N VAL A 89 -2.74 -20.03 10.72
CA VAL A 89 -2.78 -18.57 10.81
C VAL A 89 -2.27 -17.95 9.51
N LEU A 90 -1.16 -18.47 8.95
CA LEU A 90 -0.61 -18.02 7.67
C LEU A 90 -1.63 -18.22 6.55
N ALA A 91 -2.27 -19.39 6.46
CA ALA A 91 -3.31 -19.68 5.46
C ALA A 91 -4.49 -18.69 5.57
N THR A 92 -4.92 -18.37 6.78
CA THR A 92 -5.99 -17.38 7.04
C THR A 92 -5.58 -15.98 6.57
N ARG A 93 -4.33 -15.57 6.84
CA ARG A 93 -3.79 -14.28 6.36
C ARG A 93 -3.74 -14.22 4.84
N VAL A 94 -3.23 -15.27 4.19
CA VAL A 94 -3.17 -15.35 2.72
C VAL A 94 -4.57 -15.25 2.09
N ALA A 95 -5.56 -15.97 2.62
CA ALA A 95 -6.93 -15.89 2.12
C ALA A 95 -7.52 -14.48 2.26
N LYS A 96 -7.25 -13.80 3.38
CA LYS A 96 -7.67 -12.41 3.60
C LYS A 96 -6.99 -11.46 2.61
N GLU A 97 -5.70 -11.63 2.35
CA GLU A 97 -4.95 -10.82 1.38
C GLU A 97 -5.50 -10.99 -0.05
N GLN A 98 -5.83 -12.23 -0.45
CA GLN A 98 -6.45 -12.49 -1.76
C GLN A 98 -7.82 -11.81 -1.90
N ALA A 99 -8.66 -11.86 -0.88
CA ALA A 99 -9.95 -11.16 -0.88
C ALA A 99 -9.78 -9.63 -0.95
N ALA A 100 -8.76 -9.10 -0.27
CA ALA A 100 -8.42 -7.68 -0.33
C ALA A 100 -7.91 -7.26 -1.73
N VAL A 101 -7.11 -8.10 -2.40
CA VAL A 101 -6.66 -7.88 -3.78
C VAL A 101 -7.86 -7.81 -4.73
N ALA A 102 -8.78 -8.76 -4.66
CA ALA A 102 -9.97 -8.78 -5.50
C ALA A 102 -10.85 -7.53 -5.28
N THR A 103 -11.01 -7.11 -4.02
CA THR A 103 -11.73 -5.88 -3.67
C THR A 103 -11.05 -4.65 -4.27
N TRP A 104 -9.73 -4.54 -4.11
CA TRP A 104 -8.95 -3.44 -4.67
C TRP A 104 -9.07 -3.36 -6.19
N GLN A 105 -8.90 -4.47 -6.90
CA GLN A 105 -8.98 -4.51 -8.36
C GLN A 105 -10.37 -4.10 -8.86
N ARG A 106 -11.43 -4.58 -8.19
CA ARG A 106 -12.81 -4.19 -8.51
C ARG A 106 -13.02 -2.68 -8.32
N ASP A 107 -12.65 -2.15 -7.15
CA ASP A 107 -12.90 -0.75 -6.77
C ASP A 107 -12.10 0.25 -7.61
N THR A 108 -10.92 -0.16 -8.11
CA THR A 108 -10.02 0.70 -8.90
C THR A 108 -10.09 0.48 -10.41
N SER A 109 -10.89 -0.49 -10.87
CA SER A 109 -11.00 -0.85 -12.29
C SER A 109 -11.35 0.32 -13.21
N ALA A 110 -12.13 1.29 -12.71
CA ALA A 110 -12.57 2.46 -13.46
C ALA A 110 -11.60 3.65 -13.38
N PHE A 111 -10.53 3.58 -12.58
CA PHE A 111 -9.64 4.72 -12.39
C PHE A 111 -8.74 4.89 -13.61
N ALA A 112 -8.79 6.09 -14.21
CA ALA A 112 -7.99 6.43 -15.38
C ALA A 112 -6.74 7.22 -14.99
N ARG A 113 -6.85 8.09 -13.97
CA ARG A 113 -5.84 9.07 -13.57
C ARG A 113 -5.59 9.02 -12.07
N LEU A 114 -4.44 9.53 -11.65
CA LEU A 114 -4.08 9.65 -10.23
C LEU A 114 -5.10 10.50 -9.45
N ALA A 115 -5.74 11.47 -10.11
CA ALA A 115 -6.81 12.28 -9.53
C ALA A 115 -8.05 11.44 -9.12
N ASP A 116 -8.35 10.37 -9.85
CA ASP A 116 -9.49 9.50 -9.54
C ASP A 116 -9.22 8.71 -8.25
N LEU A 117 -7.98 8.19 -8.10
CA LEU A 117 -7.52 7.56 -6.86
C LEU A 117 -7.49 8.54 -5.69
N HIS A 118 -7.00 9.77 -5.89
CA HIS A 118 -7.02 10.81 -4.87
C HIS A 118 -8.44 11.10 -4.37
N ALA A 119 -9.38 11.31 -5.30
CA ALA A 119 -10.77 11.59 -4.96
C ALA A 119 -11.40 10.43 -4.19
N TRP A 120 -11.19 9.19 -4.64
CA TRP A 120 -11.67 8.01 -3.93
C TRP A 120 -11.03 7.84 -2.55
N LEU A 121 -9.72 8.09 -2.41
CA LEU A 121 -9.01 7.93 -1.13
C LEU A 121 -9.61 8.84 -0.06
N HIS A 122 -9.84 10.11 -0.39
CA HIS A 122 -10.33 11.11 0.55
C HIS A 122 -11.86 11.19 0.66
N ALA A 123 -12.60 10.53 -0.23
CA ALA A 123 -14.06 10.45 -0.13
C ALA A 123 -14.56 9.10 0.40
N THR A 124 -13.91 8.00 0.03
CA THR A 124 -14.46 6.65 0.22
C THR A 124 -13.64 5.82 1.19
N HIS A 125 -12.31 5.90 1.16
CA HIS A 125 -11.48 5.04 1.98
C HIS A 125 -11.53 5.45 3.47
N LEU A 126 -11.99 4.55 4.34
CA LEU A 126 -12.31 4.89 5.74
C LEU A 126 -11.12 5.44 6.55
N CYS A 127 -9.88 5.06 6.22
CA CYS A 127 -8.71 5.62 6.89
C CYS A 127 -8.45 7.10 6.56
N TYR A 128 -8.98 7.61 5.44
CA TYR A 128 -8.63 8.94 4.90
C TYR A 128 -9.83 9.83 4.60
N ALA A 129 -11.03 9.25 4.51
CA ALA A 129 -12.27 9.99 4.34
C ALA A 129 -12.70 10.60 5.68
N VAL A 130 -12.22 11.82 5.95
CA VAL A 130 -12.43 12.52 7.23
C VAL A 130 -13.90 12.54 7.65
N TYR A 131 -14.81 12.84 6.72
CA TYR A 131 -16.25 12.91 7.03
C TYR A 131 -16.87 11.55 7.40
N ARG A 132 -16.19 10.44 7.09
CA ARG A 132 -16.62 9.05 7.35
C ARG A 132 -15.87 8.40 8.52
N GLN A 133 -14.96 9.11 9.19
CA GLN A 133 -14.16 8.52 10.26
C GLN A 133 -14.99 8.01 11.44
N HIS A 134 -16.18 8.57 11.65
CA HIS A 134 -17.13 8.07 12.65
C HIS A 134 -17.57 6.60 12.39
N GLU A 135 -17.52 6.14 11.13
CA GLU A 135 -17.81 4.75 10.75
C GLU A 135 -16.70 3.77 11.16
N VAL A 136 -15.47 4.28 11.39
CA VAL A 136 -14.34 3.47 11.88
C VAL A 136 -14.52 3.14 13.36
N ALA A 137 -14.90 4.13 14.16
CA ALA A 137 -15.18 3.95 15.59
C ALA A 137 -16.40 3.05 15.85
N ALA A 138 -17.36 3.01 14.93
CA ALA A 138 -18.52 2.11 15.02
C ALA A 138 -18.18 0.63 14.77
N LYS A 139 -16.94 0.32 14.35
CA LYS A 139 -16.43 -1.04 14.13
C LYS A 139 -15.50 -1.50 15.26
N ASP A 140 -15.89 -1.30 16.52
CA ASP A 140 -15.37 -2.06 17.66
C ASP A 140 -15.79 -3.55 17.55
N ASP A 141 -15.36 -4.21 16.48
CA ASP A 141 -15.40 -5.66 16.33
C ASP A 141 -14.05 -6.19 16.84
N PRO A 142 -14.03 -6.99 17.93
CA PRO A 142 -12.82 -7.62 18.45
C PRO A 142 -11.99 -8.38 17.40
N LYS A 143 -12.61 -8.81 16.29
CA LYS A 143 -11.93 -9.49 15.18
C LYS A 143 -11.07 -8.57 14.32
N LEU A 144 -11.36 -7.26 14.28
CA LEU A 144 -10.56 -6.27 13.55
C LEU A 144 -9.28 -5.88 14.32
N ALA A 145 -9.35 -5.88 15.66
CA ALA A 145 -8.19 -5.66 16.53
C ALA A 145 -7.13 -6.77 16.40
N ALA A 146 -7.54 -8.01 16.09
CA ALA A 146 -6.62 -9.12 15.84
C ALA A 146 -5.89 -9.04 14.48
N THR A 147 -6.14 -7.99 13.70
CA THR A 147 -5.61 -7.83 12.33
C THR A 147 -4.64 -6.66 12.12
N TYR A 148 -4.19 -6.02 13.20
CA TYR A 148 -3.03 -5.13 13.21
C TYR A 148 -1.92 -5.72 14.07
#